data_AF-A0A4Q9LWC5-F1
#
_entry.id   AF-A0A4Q9LWC5-F1
#
_cell.length_a   1.000
_cell.length_b   1.000
_cell.length_c   1.000
_cell.angle_alpha   90.00
_cell.angle_beta   90.00
_cell.angle_gamma   90.00
#
_symmetry.space_group_name_H-M   'P 1'
#
loop_
_entity.id
_entity.type
_entity.pdbx_description
1 polymer ?
#
loop_
_entity_poly.entity_id
_entity_poly.type
_entity_poly.pdbx_seq_one_letter_code
_entity_poly.pdbx_strand_id
1 'polypeptide(L)'
;MLPPECSHSIRLGNLCVNCGKEVPNTELYSTLYTNSFLKATKKGIKKITEKHTTEMLKSKKLALVIDIDQTILHACPGHVMFGSILPEIHHIFVNSSPITIKLRPNLDLFLSSLSKIYILHIYTLGTREYANKILELIDPSSFLFSNRVMTRSESYSTYKDIQKIFTSNKLHTVIIDDRADVWNYCNNLFLIRPYKYFEYGDINEPISVSTIPDTSVESNTEINLSTNKI
;
A
#
# COMPACT_ATOMS: atom_id res chain seq x y z
N MET A 1 -30.88 4.61 -36.14
CA MET A 1 -30.65 5.08 -34.76
C MET A 1 -29.43 4.36 -34.22
N LEU A 2 -28.40 5.09 -33.77
CA LEU A 2 -27.27 4.48 -33.06
C LEU A 2 -27.80 3.81 -31.78
N PRO A 3 -27.31 2.61 -31.40
CA PRO A 3 -27.75 1.94 -30.19
C PRO A 3 -27.48 2.86 -28.98
N PRO A 4 -28.36 2.87 -27.96
CA PRO A 4 -28.20 3.76 -26.82
C PRO A 4 -26.84 3.50 -26.15
N GLU A 5 -26.08 4.57 -25.94
CA GLU A 5 -24.82 4.55 -25.22
C GLU A 5 -25.03 4.02 -23.79
N CYS A 6 -24.10 3.19 -23.33
CA CYS A 6 -24.23 2.54 -22.03
C CYS A 6 -23.86 3.49 -20.89
N SER A 7 -24.84 3.89 -20.08
CA SER A 7 -24.68 4.80 -18.92
C SER A 7 -24.38 4.09 -17.58
N HIS A 8 -24.23 2.77 -17.58
CA HIS A 8 -23.90 2.00 -16.38
C HIS A 8 -22.53 2.37 -15.82
N SER A 9 -22.39 2.26 -14.50
CA SER A 9 -21.28 2.87 -13.77
C SER A 9 -20.05 2.00 -13.59
N ILE A 10 -20.10 0.69 -13.84
CA ILE A 10 -19.02 -0.26 -13.56
C ILE A 10 -18.53 -0.89 -14.87
N ARG A 11 -17.22 -0.97 -15.03
CA ARG A 11 -16.51 -1.44 -16.23
C ARG A 11 -15.48 -2.49 -15.87
N LEU A 12 -15.27 -3.50 -16.71
CA LEU A 12 -14.13 -4.41 -16.69
C LEU A 12 -13.35 -4.20 -18.00
N GLY A 13 -12.25 -3.46 -17.94
CA GLY A 13 -11.56 -2.97 -19.14
C GLY A 13 -12.47 -1.99 -19.88
N ASN A 14 -12.73 -2.23 -21.17
CA ASN A 14 -13.70 -1.45 -21.95
C ASN A 14 -15.14 -1.98 -21.83
N LEU A 15 -15.38 -3.11 -21.17
CA LEU A 15 -16.69 -3.75 -21.14
C LEU A 15 -17.54 -3.27 -19.97
N CYS A 16 -18.82 -3.03 -20.21
CA CYS A 16 -19.79 -2.82 -19.15
C CYS A 16 -20.09 -4.12 -18.40
N VAL A 17 -19.90 -4.14 -17.07
CA VAL A 17 -20.21 -5.32 -16.24
C VAL A 17 -21.72 -5.61 -16.20
N ASN A 18 -22.56 -4.58 -16.32
CA ASN A 18 -24.02 -4.74 -16.25
C ASN A 18 -24.66 -5.20 -17.56
N CYS A 19 -24.09 -4.86 -18.72
CA CYS A 19 -24.75 -5.10 -20.00
C CYS A 19 -23.85 -5.62 -21.12
N GLY A 20 -22.58 -5.92 -20.83
CA GLY A 20 -21.61 -6.50 -21.77
C GLY A 20 -21.16 -5.59 -22.91
N LYS A 21 -21.79 -4.42 -23.12
CA LYS A 21 -21.41 -3.48 -24.18
C LYS A 21 -20.01 -2.90 -23.95
N GLU A 22 -19.23 -2.83 -25.01
CA GLU A 22 -17.97 -2.08 -25.03
C GLU A 22 -18.26 -0.58 -24.99
N VAL A 23 -17.53 0.15 -24.16
CA VAL A 23 -17.66 1.61 -23.97
C VAL A 23 -16.26 2.22 -23.93
N PRO A 24 -15.68 2.57 -25.09
CA PRO A 24 -14.39 3.22 -25.17
C PRO A 24 -14.44 4.67 -24.61
N ASN A 25 -13.28 5.21 -24.22
CA ASN A 25 -13.07 6.64 -23.93
C ASN A 25 -13.89 7.28 -22.79
N THR A 26 -14.33 6.51 -21.79
CA THR A 26 -14.92 7.10 -20.57
C THR A 26 -13.83 7.39 -19.53
N GLU A 27 -13.90 8.54 -18.87
CA GLU A 27 -13.05 8.81 -17.70
C GLU A 27 -13.48 7.88 -16.54
N LEU A 28 -12.65 6.89 -16.25
CA LEU A 28 -12.94 5.81 -15.30
C LEU A 28 -11.89 5.81 -14.19
N TYR A 29 -12.36 5.63 -12.95
CA TYR A 29 -11.56 5.63 -11.74
C TYR A 29 -11.54 4.22 -11.15
N SER A 30 -10.43 3.85 -10.50
CA SER A 30 -10.35 2.54 -9.86
C SER A 30 -11.42 2.41 -8.77
N THR A 31 -12.11 1.28 -8.73
CA THR A 31 -12.96 0.96 -7.58
C THR A 31 -12.07 0.67 -6.37
N LEU A 32 -12.51 1.08 -5.18
CA LEU A 32 -11.72 1.02 -3.94
C LEU A 32 -10.98 -0.34 -3.78
N TYR A 33 -9.69 -0.30 -3.43
CA TYR A 33 -8.83 -1.45 -3.10
C TYR A 33 -8.57 -2.49 -4.21
N THR A 34 -9.10 -2.32 -5.43
CA THR A 34 -8.96 -3.33 -6.48
C THR A 34 -7.97 -2.90 -7.56
N ASN A 35 -7.05 -3.81 -7.91
CA ASN A 35 -6.26 -3.75 -9.15
C ASN A 35 -6.95 -4.49 -10.31
N SER A 36 -8.20 -4.94 -10.11
CA SER A 36 -8.94 -5.53 -11.21
C SER A 36 -9.14 -4.45 -12.27
N PHE A 37 -9.28 -4.86 -13.54
CA PHE A 37 -9.78 -3.98 -14.60
C PHE A 37 -11.16 -3.37 -14.30
N LEU A 38 -11.70 -3.61 -13.08
CA LEU A 38 -12.90 -3.06 -12.53
C LEU A 38 -12.70 -1.56 -12.25
N LYS A 39 -13.21 -0.74 -13.14
CA LYS A 39 -13.23 0.71 -12.99
C LYS A 39 -14.66 1.20 -12.92
N ALA A 40 -14.86 2.37 -12.33
CA ALA A 40 -16.17 2.99 -12.28
C ALA A 40 -16.13 4.46 -12.71
N THR A 41 -17.24 4.95 -13.24
CA THR A 41 -17.41 6.38 -13.51
C THR A 41 -17.37 7.17 -12.20
N LYS A 42 -17.08 8.47 -12.27
CA LYS A 42 -17.11 9.36 -11.09
C LYS A 42 -18.41 9.25 -10.27
N LYS A 43 -19.55 9.17 -10.96
CA LYS A 43 -20.88 8.96 -10.36
C LYS A 43 -21.00 7.59 -9.70
N GLY A 44 -20.41 6.56 -10.31
CA GLY A 44 -20.31 5.21 -9.76
C GLY A 44 -19.51 5.16 -8.46
N ILE A 45 -18.31 5.74 -8.47
CA ILE A 45 -17.46 5.85 -7.28
C ILE A 45 -18.19 6.58 -6.16
N LYS A 46 -18.82 7.72 -6.45
CA LYS A 46 -19.60 8.47 -5.45
C LYS A 46 -20.67 7.58 -4.79
N LYS A 47 -21.45 6.84 -5.57
CA LYS A 47 -22.46 5.91 -5.05
C LYS A 47 -21.86 4.78 -4.20
N ILE A 48 -20.75 4.19 -4.65
CA ILE A 48 -20.05 3.12 -3.92
C ILE A 48 -19.54 3.67 -2.58
N THR A 49 -18.92 4.85 -2.58
CA THR A 49 -18.42 5.50 -1.36
C THR A 49 -19.56 5.90 -0.41
N GLU A 50 -20.68 6.42 -0.92
CA GLU A 50 -21.86 6.75 -0.12
C GLU A 50 -22.45 5.50 0.56
N LYS A 51 -22.55 4.39 -0.18
CA LYS A 51 -23.01 3.11 0.36
C LYS A 51 -22.07 2.60 1.46
N HIS A 52 -20.76 2.60 1.21
CA HIS A 52 -19.75 2.19 2.19
C HIS A 52 -19.79 3.07 3.45
N THR A 53 -19.91 4.38 3.29
CA THR A 53 -20.05 5.34 4.40
C THR A 53 -21.31 5.05 5.21
N THR A 54 -22.43 4.73 4.54
CA THR A 54 -23.69 4.38 5.21
C THR A 54 -23.56 3.09 6.02
N GLU A 55 -22.88 2.07 5.49
CA GLU A 55 -22.61 0.81 6.19
C GLU A 55 -21.70 1.01 7.42
N MET A 56 -20.67 1.85 7.30
CA MET A 56 -19.84 2.27 8.42
C MET A 56 -20.65 2.95 9.53
N LEU A 57 -21.48 3.93 9.18
CA LEU A 57 -22.36 4.63 10.13
C LEU A 57 -23.35 3.67 10.80
N LYS A 58 -23.95 2.74 10.04
CA LYS A 58 -24.85 1.71 10.59
C LYS A 58 -24.16 0.77 11.56
N SER A 59 -22.92 0.38 11.27
CA SER A 59 -22.12 -0.48 12.16
C SER A 59 -21.54 0.29 13.36
N LYS A 60 -21.70 1.62 13.41
CA LYS A 60 -21.09 2.51 14.41
C LYS A 60 -19.57 2.31 14.52
N LYS A 61 -18.92 1.98 13.39
CA LYS A 61 -17.48 1.81 13.29
C LYS A 61 -16.84 2.93 12.50
N LEU A 62 -15.62 3.26 12.87
CA LEU A 62 -14.74 4.13 12.09
C LEU A 62 -13.89 3.29 11.12
N ALA A 63 -13.16 3.93 10.22
CA ALA A 63 -12.15 3.26 9.39
C ALA A 63 -10.79 3.40 10.05
N LEU A 64 -10.05 2.29 10.12
CA LEU A 64 -8.66 2.29 10.52
C LEU A 64 -7.80 1.82 9.35
N VAL A 65 -6.95 2.71 8.84
CA VAL A 65 -5.95 2.39 7.82
C VAL A 65 -4.63 2.11 8.52
N ILE A 66 -4.09 0.92 8.27
CA ILE A 66 -2.92 0.39 8.95
C ILE A 66 -1.82 0.16 7.92
N ASP A 67 -0.64 0.71 8.19
CA ASP A 67 0.58 0.36 7.44
C ASP A 67 1.19 -0.98 7.91
N ILE A 68 2.03 -1.59 7.07
CA ILE A 68 2.68 -2.87 7.37
C ILE A 68 4.07 -2.68 8.01
N ASP A 69 5.02 -2.18 7.23
CA ASP A 69 6.45 -2.22 7.54
C ASP A 69 6.81 -1.22 8.63
N GLN A 70 7.52 -1.65 9.67
CA GLN A 70 7.80 -0.86 10.88
C GLN A 70 6.54 -0.35 11.63
N THR A 71 5.33 -0.71 11.19
CA THR A 71 4.08 -0.41 11.88
C THR A 71 3.54 -1.62 12.64
N ILE A 72 3.19 -2.73 11.97
CA ILE A 72 2.69 -3.96 12.60
C ILE A 72 3.69 -5.12 12.59
N LEU A 73 4.77 -4.99 11.82
CA LEU A 73 5.86 -5.97 11.75
C LEU A 73 7.17 -5.29 11.33
N HIS A 74 8.29 -6.00 11.44
CA HIS A 74 9.54 -5.62 10.80
C HIS A 74 9.96 -6.75 9.86
N ALA A 75 10.43 -6.40 8.66
CA ALA A 75 10.86 -7.33 7.64
C ALA A 75 12.33 -7.10 7.30
N CYS A 76 13.08 -8.16 6.99
CA CYS A 76 14.43 -8.06 6.48
C CYS A 76 14.68 -9.07 5.35
N PRO A 77 15.51 -8.74 4.35
CA PRO A 77 15.82 -9.66 3.26
C PRO A 77 16.64 -10.86 3.75
N GLY A 78 16.42 -12.03 3.16
CA GLY A 78 17.17 -13.25 3.47
C GLY A 78 16.54 -14.11 4.58
N HIS A 79 17.26 -15.17 4.93
CA HIS A 79 16.98 -15.99 6.10
C HIS A 79 17.90 -15.56 7.24
N VAL A 80 17.37 -14.85 8.22
CA VAL A 80 18.12 -14.57 9.44
C VAL A 80 17.98 -15.76 10.37
N MET A 81 19.01 -16.59 10.41
CA MET A 81 19.12 -17.71 11.35
C MET A 81 19.73 -17.17 12.65
N PHE A 82 18.90 -16.85 13.64
CA PHE A 82 19.41 -16.62 14.98
C PHE A 82 19.89 -17.95 15.56
N GLY A 83 21.06 -17.97 16.21
CA GLY A 83 21.72 -19.17 16.75
C GLY A 83 20.95 -19.96 17.83
N SER A 84 19.68 -19.62 18.04
CA SER A 84 18.70 -20.32 18.86
C SER A 84 17.33 -19.95 18.30
N ILE A 85 16.43 -20.92 18.12
CA ILE A 85 15.07 -20.73 17.57
C ILE A 85 14.35 -19.68 18.42
N LEU A 86 14.33 -18.43 17.96
CA LEU A 86 13.52 -17.41 18.59
C LEU A 86 12.08 -17.68 18.19
N PRO A 87 11.16 -17.93 19.14
CA PRO A 87 9.75 -18.02 18.82
C PRO A 87 9.29 -16.73 18.11
N GLU A 88 8.36 -16.88 17.17
CA GLU A 88 7.71 -15.78 16.43
C GLU A 88 8.56 -15.09 15.32
N ILE A 89 9.60 -15.75 14.80
CA ILE A 89 10.20 -15.37 13.51
C ILE A 89 9.54 -16.18 12.40
N HIS A 90 9.07 -15.50 11.35
CA HIS A 90 8.44 -16.11 10.20
C HIS A 90 9.32 -15.92 8.96
N HIS A 91 9.25 -16.84 8.01
CA HIS A 91 9.92 -16.71 6.72
C HIS A 91 8.88 -16.84 5.60
N ILE A 92 8.92 -15.89 4.66
CA ILE A 92 8.08 -15.88 3.48
C ILE A 92 8.95 -15.78 2.23
N PHE A 93 8.38 -16.13 1.09
CA PHE A 93 9.00 -15.94 -0.21
C PHE A 93 8.15 -14.99 -1.04
N VAL A 94 8.80 -13.96 -1.59
CA VAL A 94 8.19 -12.99 -2.53
C VAL A 94 9.07 -12.94 -3.77
N ASN A 95 8.54 -13.27 -4.94
CA ASN A 95 9.32 -13.46 -6.17
C ASN A 95 10.57 -14.35 -5.97
N SER A 96 10.39 -15.48 -5.29
CA SER A 96 11.48 -16.41 -4.93
C SER A 96 12.56 -15.83 -4.03
N SER A 97 12.44 -14.59 -3.59
CA SER A 97 13.36 -13.95 -2.65
C SER A 97 12.87 -14.21 -1.22
N PRO A 98 13.71 -14.81 -0.36
CA PRO A 98 13.35 -15.05 1.03
C PRO A 98 13.32 -13.73 1.80
N ILE A 99 12.32 -13.59 2.66
CA ILE A 99 12.16 -12.46 3.58
C ILE A 99 11.88 -13.03 4.96
N THR A 100 12.60 -12.54 5.97
CA THR A 100 12.37 -12.85 7.37
C THR A 100 11.50 -11.77 7.99
N ILE A 101 10.49 -12.18 8.76
CA ILE A 101 9.46 -11.32 9.35
C ILE A 101 9.45 -11.53 10.86
N LYS A 102 9.43 -10.42 11.60
CA LYS A 102 9.07 -10.40 13.02
C LYS A 102 7.79 -9.58 13.19
N LEU A 103 6.73 -10.20 13.66
CA LEU A 103 5.50 -9.48 14.00
C LEU A 103 5.73 -8.57 15.21
N ARG A 104 5.01 -7.44 15.27
CA ARG A 104 5.01 -6.58 16.46
C ARG A 104 4.28 -7.31 17.59
N PRO A 105 4.82 -7.30 18.83
CA PRO A 105 4.21 -8.05 19.94
C PRO A 105 2.73 -7.69 20.15
N ASN A 106 1.91 -8.71 20.43
CA ASN A 106 0.46 -8.60 20.65
C ASN A 106 -0.37 -8.14 19.42
N LEU A 107 0.13 -8.36 18.20
CA LEU A 107 -0.56 -7.96 16.97
C LEU A 107 -1.97 -8.56 16.85
N ASP A 108 -2.14 -9.82 17.20
CA ASP A 108 -3.41 -10.53 17.20
C ASP A 108 -4.43 -9.89 18.15
N LEU A 109 -4.02 -9.57 19.37
CA LEU A 109 -4.85 -8.88 20.36
C LEU A 109 -5.19 -7.46 19.91
N PHE A 110 -4.23 -6.76 19.30
CA PHE A 110 -4.40 -5.42 18.77
C PHE A 110 -5.46 -5.40 17.64
N LEU A 111 -5.31 -6.26 16.63
CA LEU A 111 -6.24 -6.33 15.50
C LEU A 111 -7.63 -6.81 15.94
N SER A 112 -7.70 -7.85 16.77
CA SER A 112 -8.98 -8.38 17.26
C SER A 112 -9.74 -7.35 18.11
N SER A 113 -9.04 -6.58 18.95
CA SER A 113 -9.66 -5.52 19.75
C SER A 113 -10.15 -4.37 18.89
N LEU A 114 -9.34 -3.89 17.94
CA LEU A 114 -9.70 -2.76 17.09
C LEU A 114 -10.79 -3.11 16.08
N SER A 115 -10.83 -4.33 15.56
CA SER A 115 -11.89 -4.78 14.65
C SER A 115 -13.31 -4.68 15.22
N LYS A 116 -13.46 -4.59 16.55
CA LYS A 116 -14.75 -4.39 17.22
C LYS A 116 -15.32 -2.98 17.00
N ILE A 117 -14.46 -1.98 16.85
CA ILE A 117 -14.83 -0.56 16.76
C ILE A 117 -14.36 0.11 15.45
N TYR A 118 -13.49 -0.55 14.69
CA TYR A 118 -13.00 -0.13 13.39
C TYR A 118 -13.28 -1.17 12.32
N ILE A 119 -13.53 -0.70 11.10
CA ILE A 119 -13.33 -1.47 9.87
C ILE A 119 -11.85 -1.32 9.50
N LEU A 120 -11.15 -2.45 9.38
CA LEU A 120 -9.71 -2.45 9.18
C LEU A 120 -9.36 -2.45 7.69
N HIS A 121 -8.37 -1.64 7.33
CA HIS A 121 -7.82 -1.51 5.99
C HIS A 121 -6.29 -1.56 6.06
N ILE A 122 -5.66 -2.16 5.06
CA ILE A 122 -4.21 -2.07 4.86
C ILE A 122 -3.92 -1.01 3.79
N TYR A 123 -2.93 -0.15 4.05
CA TYR A 123 -2.28 0.66 3.01
C TYR A 123 -0.78 0.61 3.19
N THR A 124 -0.10 -0.19 2.37
CA THR A 124 1.36 -0.36 2.38
C THR A 124 1.98 0.18 1.08
N LEU A 125 3.25 0.60 1.12
CA LEU A 125 4.07 0.87 -0.06
C LEU A 125 4.82 -0.38 -0.57
N GLY A 126 4.60 -1.53 0.05
CA GLY A 126 4.98 -2.83 -0.47
C GLY A 126 4.18 -3.24 -1.72
N THR A 127 4.61 -4.33 -2.36
CA THR A 127 3.90 -4.88 -3.53
C THR A 127 2.66 -5.67 -3.11
N ARG A 128 1.76 -5.93 -4.07
CA ARG A 128 0.58 -6.78 -3.84
C ARG A 128 0.95 -8.19 -3.35
N GLU A 129 1.97 -8.79 -3.96
CA GLU A 129 2.44 -10.13 -3.60
C GLU A 129 2.98 -10.15 -2.17
N TYR A 130 3.78 -9.15 -1.79
CA TYR A 130 4.26 -8.99 -0.42
C TYR A 130 3.10 -8.90 0.57
N ALA A 131 2.15 -7.99 0.33
CA ALA A 131 0.99 -7.81 1.21
C ALA A 131 0.17 -9.10 1.36
N ASN A 132 -0.03 -9.85 0.27
CA ASN A 132 -0.73 -11.15 0.33
C ASN A 132 0.00 -12.15 1.22
N LYS A 133 1.33 -12.24 1.13
CA LYS A 133 2.13 -13.10 2.02
C LYS A 133 2.06 -12.69 3.49
N ILE A 134 1.99 -11.40 3.78
CA ILE A 134 1.74 -10.93 5.14
C ILE A 134 0.33 -11.29 5.62
N LEU A 135 -0.69 -11.13 4.78
CA LEU A 135 -2.07 -11.47 5.12
C LEU A 135 -2.27 -12.97 5.36
N GLU A 136 -1.58 -13.84 4.63
CA GLU A 136 -1.52 -15.29 4.91
C GLU A 136 -1.06 -15.58 6.36
N LEU A 137 -0.20 -14.72 6.93
CA LEU A 137 0.29 -14.84 8.31
C LEU A 137 -0.67 -14.22 9.34
N ILE A 138 -1.23 -13.03 9.08
CA ILE A 138 -1.92 -12.23 10.10
C ILE A 138 -3.46 -12.28 10.01
N ASP A 139 -4.03 -12.65 8.87
CA ASP A 139 -5.48 -12.79 8.65
C ASP A 139 -5.77 -13.94 7.67
N PRO A 140 -5.41 -15.20 8.01
CA PRO A 140 -5.58 -16.34 7.11
C PRO A 140 -7.04 -16.60 6.72
N SER A 141 -7.98 -16.21 7.58
CA SER A 141 -9.43 -16.32 7.33
C SER A 141 -10.00 -15.21 6.43
N SER A 142 -9.21 -14.17 6.13
CA SER A 142 -9.65 -12.96 5.41
C SER A 142 -10.84 -12.23 6.03
N PHE A 143 -11.04 -12.39 7.34
CA PHE A 143 -12.16 -11.77 8.07
C PHE A 143 -11.86 -10.32 8.44
N LEU A 144 -10.61 -10.01 8.81
CA LEU A 144 -10.21 -8.70 9.30
C LEU A 144 -10.09 -7.67 8.19
N PHE A 145 -9.45 -8.04 7.08
CA PHE A 145 -9.15 -7.12 5.98
C PHE A 145 -9.92 -7.45 4.70
N SER A 146 -10.21 -8.72 4.45
CA SER A 146 -10.90 -9.16 3.22
C SER A 146 -10.22 -8.56 1.97
N ASN A 147 -10.94 -7.74 1.19
CA ASN A 147 -10.41 -7.05 0.01
C ASN A 147 -9.92 -5.60 0.29
N ARG A 148 -9.88 -5.14 1.55
CA ARG A 148 -9.56 -3.75 1.94
C ARG A 148 -8.06 -3.51 2.03
N VAL A 149 -7.35 -3.78 0.93
CA VAL A 149 -5.88 -3.76 0.87
C VAL A 149 -5.44 -2.88 -0.30
N MET A 150 -4.74 -1.79 0.01
CA MET A 150 -4.11 -0.90 -0.96
C MET A 150 -2.59 -1.08 -0.90
N THR A 151 -1.95 -1.32 -2.05
CA THR A 151 -0.51 -1.50 -2.15
C THR A 151 0.12 -0.54 -3.15
N ARG A 152 1.46 -0.51 -3.25
CA ARG A 152 2.16 0.26 -4.30
C ARG A 152 1.76 -0.17 -5.70
N SER A 153 1.41 -1.45 -5.89
CA SER A 153 0.97 -2.00 -7.17
C SER A 153 -0.36 -1.41 -7.66
N GLU A 154 -1.21 -0.90 -6.78
CA GLU A 154 -2.48 -0.24 -7.13
C GLU A 154 -2.38 1.28 -7.08
N SER A 155 -1.61 1.81 -6.13
CA SER A 155 -1.51 3.25 -5.92
C SER A 155 -0.60 3.94 -6.93
N TYR A 156 0.34 3.19 -7.55
CA TYR A 156 1.37 3.67 -8.48
C TYR A 156 2.06 4.96 -8.00
N SER A 157 2.30 5.04 -6.69
CA SER A 157 2.75 6.25 -6.02
C SER A 157 3.75 5.92 -4.92
N THR A 158 4.63 6.88 -4.64
CA THR A 158 5.55 6.88 -3.50
C THR A 158 4.95 7.51 -2.25
N TYR A 159 3.74 8.07 -2.35
CA TYR A 159 2.98 8.64 -1.24
C TYR A 159 1.63 7.96 -1.10
N LYS A 160 1.05 8.05 0.09
CA LYS A 160 -0.27 7.54 0.42
C LYS A 160 -1.27 8.70 0.42
N ASP A 161 -2.39 8.48 -0.24
CA ASP A 161 -3.50 9.42 -0.25
C ASP A 161 -4.77 8.72 0.21
N ILE A 162 -5.30 9.21 1.33
CA ILE A 162 -6.51 8.68 1.94
C ILE A 162 -7.73 8.84 1.03
N GLN A 163 -7.70 9.77 0.08
CA GLN A 163 -8.79 9.97 -0.90
C GLN A 163 -8.93 8.79 -1.87
N LYS A 164 -7.86 8.01 -2.08
CA LYS A 164 -7.91 6.75 -2.85
C LYS A 164 -8.73 5.67 -2.15
N ILE A 165 -8.97 5.82 -0.85
CA ILE A 165 -9.70 4.90 0.02
C ILE A 165 -11.07 5.51 0.41
N PHE A 166 -11.10 6.79 0.75
CA PHE A 166 -12.30 7.55 1.16
C PHE A 166 -12.38 8.88 0.41
N THR A 167 -13.11 8.89 -0.72
CA THR A 167 -13.18 10.04 -1.64
C THR A 167 -13.87 11.28 -1.06
N SER A 168 -14.73 11.13 -0.05
CA SER A 168 -15.59 12.23 0.43
C SER A 168 -15.67 12.41 1.95
N ASN A 169 -15.20 11.44 2.74
CA ASN A 169 -15.44 11.41 4.19
C ASN A 169 -14.21 10.96 4.99
N LYS A 170 -13.25 11.88 5.15
CA LYS A 170 -12.05 11.67 5.97
C LYS A 170 -12.32 11.76 7.47
N LEU A 171 -13.46 12.33 7.89
CA LEU A 171 -13.76 12.61 9.31
C LEU A 171 -13.90 11.34 10.16
N HIS A 172 -14.16 10.20 9.53
CA HIS A 172 -14.35 8.92 10.22
C HIS A 172 -13.18 7.96 10.02
N THR A 173 -11.99 8.49 9.72
CA THR A 173 -10.81 7.70 9.40
C THR A 173 -9.66 8.03 10.33
N VAL A 174 -9.04 6.98 10.87
CA VAL A 174 -7.77 7.04 11.59
C VAL A 174 -6.74 6.29 10.76
N ILE A 175 -5.53 6.84 10.68
CA ILE A 175 -4.39 6.20 10.02
C ILE A 175 -3.36 5.88 11.10
N ILE A 176 -2.79 4.68 11.09
CA ILE A 176 -1.62 4.33 11.90
C ILE A 176 -0.50 3.96 10.93
N ASP A 177 0.57 4.73 11.02
CA ASP A 177 1.75 4.62 10.17
C ASP A 177 2.95 5.18 10.96
N ASP A 178 4.13 4.62 10.77
CA ASP A 178 5.36 5.11 11.42
C ASP A 178 5.99 6.28 10.67
N ARG A 179 5.48 6.61 9.47
CA ARG A 179 5.97 7.67 8.60
C ARG A 179 4.91 8.74 8.34
N ALA A 180 5.21 9.98 8.74
CA ALA A 180 4.32 11.11 8.49
C ALA A 180 4.48 11.73 7.10
N ASP A 181 5.68 11.64 6.54
CA ASP A 181 6.05 12.20 5.24
C ASP A 181 5.26 11.56 4.09
N VAL A 182 5.07 10.23 4.11
CA VAL A 182 4.29 9.50 3.08
C VAL A 182 2.81 9.88 3.08
N TRP A 183 2.30 10.48 4.15
CA TRP A 183 0.91 10.96 4.29
C TRP A 183 0.77 12.47 4.17
N ASN A 184 1.85 13.19 3.81
CA ASN A 184 1.91 14.65 3.82
C ASN A 184 1.40 15.25 5.14
N TYR A 185 1.78 14.62 6.27
CA TYR A 185 1.48 15.09 7.62
C TYR A 185 -0.02 15.35 7.89
N CYS A 186 -0.91 14.53 7.31
CA CYS A 186 -2.35 14.76 7.45
C CYS A 186 -2.84 14.59 8.90
N ASN A 187 -3.88 15.36 9.28
CA ASN A 187 -4.42 15.37 10.65
C ASN A 187 -5.02 14.03 11.12
N ASN A 188 -5.34 13.13 10.20
CA ASN A 188 -5.90 11.81 10.50
C ASN A 188 -4.83 10.79 10.92
N LEU A 189 -3.55 11.14 10.82
CA LEU A 189 -2.42 10.28 11.13
C LEU A 189 -2.16 10.25 12.64
N PHE A 190 -2.27 9.06 13.21
CA PHE A 190 -1.65 8.69 14.47
C PHE A 190 -0.25 8.13 14.18
N LEU A 191 0.76 8.98 14.31
CA LEU A 191 2.14 8.59 14.11
C LEU A 191 2.57 7.63 15.21
N ILE A 192 2.92 6.39 14.84
CA ILE A 192 3.41 5.38 15.79
C ILE A 192 4.93 5.31 15.78
N ARG A 193 5.52 4.90 16.91
CA ARG A 193 6.96 4.61 16.94
C ARG A 193 7.28 3.46 15.96
N PRO A 194 8.27 3.64 15.07
CA PRO A 194 8.74 2.58 14.18
C PRO A 194 9.16 1.35 14.98
N TYR A 195 8.66 0.19 14.57
CA TYR A 195 9.00 -1.10 15.15
C TYR A 195 10.25 -1.65 14.47
N LYS A 196 11.38 -1.54 15.16
CA LYS A 196 12.69 -1.95 14.67
C LYS A 196 13.22 -3.13 15.48
N TYR A 197 13.01 -4.33 14.97
CA TYR A 197 13.56 -5.57 15.52
C TYR A 197 14.94 -5.95 14.94
N PHE A 198 15.05 -6.03 13.61
CA PHE A 198 16.31 -6.25 12.90
C PHE A 198 17.15 -4.97 12.80
N GLU A 199 18.47 -5.13 12.62
CA GLU A 199 19.39 -4.07 12.20
C GLU A 199 19.25 -3.79 10.69
N TYR A 200 18.01 -3.52 10.25
CA TYR A 200 17.66 -3.20 8.86
C TYR A 200 16.63 -2.06 8.81
N GLY A 201 16.55 -1.38 7.67
CA GLY A 201 15.56 -0.33 7.40
C GLY A 201 14.21 -0.89 6.93
N ASP A 202 13.33 0.00 6.48
CA ASP A 202 12.11 -0.42 5.79
C ASP A 202 12.46 -0.95 4.38
N ILE A 203 12.19 -2.23 4.12
CA ILE A 203 12.50 -2.89 2.85
C ILE A 203 11.62 -2.40 1.68
N ASN A 204 10.50 -1.75 1.98
CA ASN A 204 9.54 -1.24 1.02
C ASN A 204 9.56 0.30 0.92
N GLU A 205 10.53 0.93 1.57
CA GLU A 205 10.73 2.37 1.51
C GLU A 205 10.82 2.85 0.05
N PRO A 206 10.07 3.91 -0.33
CA PRO A 206 10.19 4.50 -1.65
C PRO A 206 11.60 5.06 -1.86
N ILE A 207 12.22 4.72 -2.98
CA ILE A 207 13.50 5.31 -3.38
C ILE A 207 13.30 6.82 -3.56
N SER A 208 13.93 7.63 -2.71
CA SER A 208 14.05 9.07 -2.96
C SER A 208 14.94 9.29 -4.18
N VAL A 209 14.45 10.02 -5.18
CA VAL A 209 15.17 10.34 -6.43
C VAL A 209 16.41 11.24 -6.21
N SER A 210 16.81 11.50 -4.96
CA SER A 210 17.93 12.40 -4.61
C SER A 210 19.30 11.74 -4.49
N THR A 211 19.48 10.48 -4.87
CA THR A 211 20.80 9.79 -4.80
C THR A 211 21.06 8.92 -6.03
N ILE A 212 21.08 9.53 -7.21
CA ILE A 212 21.93 9.03 -8.30
C ILE A 212 23.24 9.81 -8.18
N PRO A 213 24.38 9.18 -7.81
CA PRO A 213 25.67 9.84 -7.93
C PRO A 213 25.92 10.10 -9.42
N ASP A 214 26.20 11.36 -9.78
CA ASP A 214 26.68 11.70 -11.12
C ASP A 214 27.97 10.93 -11.41
N THR A 215 27.86 9.83 -12.15
CA THR A 215 29.01 9.18 -12.77
C THR A 215 29.21 9.77 -14.18
N SER A 216 29.60 11.04 -14.24
CA SER A 216 30.32 11.59 -15.39
C SER A 216 31.80 11.67 -15.02
N VAL A 217 32.49 10.54 -15.14
CA VAL A 217 33.96 10.54 -15.17
C VAL A 217 34.36 11.11 -16.53
N GLU A 218 34.81 12.37 -16.52
CA GLU A 218 35.46 13.01 -17.66
C GLU A 218 36.74 12.25 -18.03
N SER A 219 36.75 11.66 -19.21
CA SER A 219 37.95 11.24 -19.90
C SER A 219 38.68 12.47 -20.44
N ASN A 220 39.71 12.95 -19.75
CA ASN A 220 40.67 13.91 -20.31
C ASN A 220 42.07 13.65 -19.75
N THR A 221 42.77 12.70 -20.36
CA THR A 221 44.24 12.69 -20.36
C THR A 221 44.72 13.38 -21.63
N GLU A 222 44.93 14.69 -21.56
CA GLU A 222 45.83 15.39 -22.48
C GLU A 222 47.23 15.43 -21.86
N ILE A 223 48.14 14.80 -22.58
CA ILE A 223 49.59 14.84 -22.35
C ILE A 223 50.06 16.25 -22.76
N ASN A 224 50.60 17.02 -21.82
CA ASN A 224 51.39 18.20 -22.15
C ASN A 224 52.77 18.11 -21.51
N LEU A 225 53.76 17.88 -22.37
CA LEU A 225 55.17 18.07 -22.08
C LEU A 225 55.43 19.57 -21.83
N SER A 226 56.05 19.89 -20.69
CA SER A 226 56.90 21.08 -20.59
C SER A 226 58.07 20.85 -19.63
N THR A 227 59.22 20.71 -20.27
CA THR A 227 60.56 21.15 -19.87
C THR A 227 60.66 22.14 -18.70
N ASN A 228 61.55 21.84 -17.74
CA ASN A 228 62.54 22.74 -17.12
C ASN A 228 63.50 21.87 -16.29
N LYS A 229 64.73 21.55 -16.74
CA LYS A 229 65.99 22.29 -16.44
C LYS A 229 66.00 22.90 -15.03
N ILE A 230 66.74 22.30 -14.10
CA ILE A 230 68.19 22.50 -13.83
C ILE A 230 68.80 21.14 -13.50
#